data_AF-A0A5C7M3E7-F1
#
_entry.id   AF-A0A5C7M3E7-F1
#
_cell.length_a   1.000
_cell.length_b   1.000
_cell.length_c   1.000
_cell.angle_alpha   90.00
_cell.angle_beta   90.00
_cell.angle_gamma   90.00
#
_symmetry.space_group_name_H-M   'P 1'
#
loop_
_entity.id
_entity.type
_entity.pdbx_description
1 polymer ?
#
loop_
_entity_poly.entity_id
_entity_poly.type
_entity_poly.pdbx_seq_one_letter_code
_entity_poly.pdbx_strand_id
1 'polypeptide(L)'
;MTAAAISRVVNKRGSDVFPISRKLSVAAATLIHCNVLVGLNSTGYATNGIGTEPTMRIVGVSREEVDNSAGSAGDKKVLVEQGVFPFVNSSGADAITVLDIGKLCYVVDNQTVARTWGTSSTRPIAGRVHDINDDGTIDVQVGVASDDPSVVDILMPSNADYNTSSKQYYFVSVNSSGKAVLASAAGEACRGVLQNAPLADATAIVRVQGRSWVIASGSITSGADIATTSAGKSKTAVAGSVKTDDAGAANDALLGSNVMGFALEDGTTDTAHLCYIQPRGAVPTTVS
;
A
#
# COMPACT_ATOMS: atom_id res chain seq x y z
N MET A 1 -1.34 -26.70 -15.02
CA MET A 1 -0.10 -26.17 -15.60
C MET A 1 0.65 -27.34 -16.22
N THR A 2 0.96 -27.31 -17.52
CA THR A 2 1.69 -28.37 -18.20
C THR A 2 3.17 -28.02 -18.22
N ALA A 3 4.03 -28.93 -17.78
CA ALA A 3 5.47 -28.73 -17.82
C ALA A 3 5.96 -28.58 -19.27
N ALA A 4 7.05 -27.83 -19.47
CA ALA A 4 7.63 -27.68 -20.80
C ALA A 4 8.14 -29.03 -21.31
N ALA A 5 7.53 -29.56 -22.38
CA ALA A 5 7.92 -30.81 -23.02
C ALA A 5 8.98 -30.62 -24.13
N ILE A 6 9.36 -29.36 -24.41
CA ILE A 6 10.38 -28.98 -25.38
C ILE A 6 11.29 -27.90 -24.79
N SER A 7 12.53 -27.84 -25.28
CA SER A 7 13.48 -26.79 -24.94
C SER A 7 12.92 -25.41 -25.32
N ARG A 8 12.97 -24.48 -24.36
CA ARG A 8 12.58 -23.08 -24.57
C ARG A 8 13.80 -22.20 -24.39
N VAL A 9 14.01 -21.29 -25.34
CA VAL A 9 14.99 -20.22 -25.18
C VAL A 9 14.47 -19.24 -24.12
N VAL A 10 15.23 -19.06 -23.04
CA VAL A 10 14.98 -18.05 -22.01
C VAL A 10 16.04 -16.98 -22.15
N ASN A 11 15.75 -15.93 -22.92
CA ASN A 11 16.69 -14.83 -23.14
C ASN A 11 16.93 -14.08 -21.84
N LYS A 12 18.22 -13.89 -21.49
CA LYS A 12 18.62 -12.95 -20.43
C LYS A 12 18.18 -11.54 -20.85
N ARG A 13 17.52 -10.80 -19.95
CA ARG A 13 17.26 -9.36 -20.15
C ARG A 13 18.51 -8.59 -19.74
N GLY A 14 18.95 -7.65 -20.57
CA GLY A 14 20.14 -6.83 -20.32
C GLY A 14 21.47 -7.60 -20.49
N SER A 15 22.56 -6.84 -20.64
CA SER A 15 23.93 -7.36 -20.71
C SER A 15 24.59 -7.49 -19.34
N ASP A 16 24.14 -6.71 -18.35
CA ASP A 16 24.80 -6.53 -17.07
C ASP A 16 24.63 -7.72 -16.11
N VAL A 17 25.42 -7.77 -15.04
CA VAL A 17 25.36 -8.82 -14.01
C VAL A 17 23.99 -8.83 -13.32
N PHE A 18 23.36 -7.65 -13.18
CA PHE A 18 21.96 -7.46 -12.81
C PHE A 18 21.27 -6.56 -13.83
N PRO A 19 20.06 -6.88 -14.33
CA PRO A 19 19.34 -6.03 -15.28
C PRO A 19 18.84 -4.76 -14.59
N ILE A 20 19.67 -3.72 -14.59
CA ILE A 20 19.37 -2.41 -14.01
C ILE A 20 18.40 -1.59 -14.87
N SER A 21 18.39 -1.80 -16.19
CA SER A 21 17.59 -1.01 -17.12
C SER A 21 16.41 -1.81 -17.72
N ARG A 22 15.25 -1.15 -17.85
CA ARG A 22 14.03 -1.73 -18.42
C ARG A 22 13.24 -0.69 -19.23
N LYS A 23 12.54 -1.13 -20.27
CA LYS A 23 11.57 -0.29 -21.00
C LYS A 23 10.17 -0.55 -20.47
N LEU A 24 9.48 0.51 -20.07
CA LEU A 24 8.12 0.46 -19.51
C LEU A 24 7.16 1.24 -20.39
N SER A 25 5.93 0.73 -20.54
CA SER A 25 4.86 1.40 -21.26
C SER A 25 4.39 2.64 -20.50
N VAL A 26 4.34 3.80 -21.15
CA VAL A 26 3.95 5.08 -20.54
C VAL A 26 2.43 5.18 -20.45
N ALA A 27 1.92 5.79 -19.38
CA ALA A 27 0.49 6.05 -19.21
C ALA A 27 -0.03 7.02 -20.29
N ALA A 28 -1.35 7.03 -20.50
CA ALA A 28 -1.98 8.00 -21.39
C ALA A 28 -1.76 9.43 -20.87
N ALA A 29 -1.79 10.42 -21.78
CA ALA A 29 -1.72 11.85 -21.42
C ALA A 29 -0.57 12.22 -20.45
N THR A 30 0.61 11.60 -20.62
CA THR A 30 1.72 11.73 -19.67
C THR A 30 3.02 12.13 -20.37
N LEU A 31 3.69 13.15 -19.86
CA LEU A 31 5.06 13.53 -20.20
C LEU A 31 6.01 13.10 -19.08
N ILE A 32 7.05 12.34 -19.41
CA ILE A 32 8.12 11.97 -18.48
C ILE A 32 9.41 12.64 -18.98
N HIS A 33 9.97 13.54 -18.18
CA HIS A 33 11.26 14.17 -18.47
C HIS A 33 12.42 13.19 -18.27
N CYS A 34 13.60 13.53 -18.75
CA CYS A 34 14.82 12.76 -18.50
C CYS A 34 15.33 12.98 -17.05
N ASN A 35 15.93 11.94 -16.45
CA ASN A 35 16.51 11.95 -15.10
C ASN A 35 15.53 12.28 -13.97
N VAL A 36 14.27 11.92 -14.12
CA VAL A 36 13.26 12.06 -13.06
C VAL A 36 12.82 10.70 -12.53
N LEU A 37 12.31 10.70 -11.32
CA LEU A 37 11.82 9.51 -10.63
C LEU A 37 10.54 9.01 -11.31
N VAL A 38 10.51 7.72 -11.64
CA VAL A 38 9.41 7.07 -12.36
C VAL A 38 8.75 6.00 -11.49
N GLY A 39 7.42 6.05 -11.45
CA GLY A 39 6.60 5.04 -10.80
C GLY A 39 5.62 4.37 -11.75
N LEU A 40 5.15 3.19 -11.35
CA LEU A 40 4.02 2.51 -11.98
C LEU A 40 2.75 2.85 -11.21
N ASN A 41 1.74 3.36 -11.92
CA ASN A 41 0.42 3.60 -11.35
C ASN A 41 -0.33 2.27 -11.05
N SER A 42 -1.50 2.36 -10.43
CA SER A 42 -2.38 1.20 -10.15
C SER A 42 -2.73 0.34 -11.38
N THR A 43 -2.70 0.91 -12.59
CA THR A 43 -2.95 0.20 -13.86
C THR A 43 -1.69 -0.43 -14.48
N GLY A 44 -0.52 -0.24 -13.88
CA GLY A 44 0.74 -0.84 -14.30
C GLY A 44 1.48 -0.09 -15.42
N TYR A 45 1.12 1.17 -15.68
CA TYR A 45 1.81 2.04 -16.66
C TYR A 45 2.74 3.05 -15.97
N ALA A 46 3.82 3.42 -16.65
CA ALA A 46 4.82 4.36 -16.16
C ALA A 46 4.30 5.80 -16.17
N THR A 47 4.52 6.52 -15.07
CA THR A 47 4.19 7.92 -14.83
C THR A 47 5.27 8.58 -13.96
N ASN A 48 5.25 9.91 -13.85
CA ASN A 48 6.09 10.64 -12.91
C ASN A 48 5.85 10.15 -11.48
N GLY A 49 6.91 10.11 -10.67
CA GLY A 49 6.78 9.93 -9.22
C GLY A 49 5.94 11.04 -8.62
N ILE A 50 4.86 10.68 -7.92
CA ILE A 50 3.93 11.64 -7.30
C ILE A 50 3.68 11.24 -5.84
N GLY A 51 3.86 12.19 -4.92
CA GLY A 51 3.68 11.97 -3.48
C GLY A 51 2.23 11.73 -3.04
N THR A 52 1.25 11.91 -3.91
CA THR A 52 -0.17 11.68 -3.62
C THR A 52 -0.69 10.32 -4.11
N GLU A 53 0.15 9.45 -4.69
CA GLU A 53 -0.26 8.10 -5.12
C GLU A 53 0.35 6.98 -4.23
N PRO A 54 -0.34 6.53 -3.16
CA PRO A 54 0.14 5.53 -2.18
C PRO A 54 0.59 4.21 -2.78
N THR A 55 -0.19 3.77 -3.74
CA THR A 55 -0.09 2.46 -4.37
C THR A 55 0.91 2.46 -5.50
N MET A 56 1.45 3.63 -5.85
CA MET A 56 2.46 3.76 -6.88
C MET A 56 3.71 3.02 -6.46
N ARG A 57 4.22 2.20 -7.37
CA ARG A 57 5.47 1.50 -7.15
C ARG A 57 6.59 2.20 -7.88
N ILE A 58 7.56 2.73 -7.14
CA ILE A 58 8.73 3.35 -7.75
C ILE A 58 9.62 2.28 -8.36
N VAL A 59 9.98 2.50 -9.63
CA VAL A 59 10.67 1.50 -10.46
C VAL A 59 12.08 1.92 -10.85
N GLY A 60 12.42 3.21 -10.77
CA GLY A 60 13.73 3.73 -11.12
C GLY A 60 13.68 5.20 -11.53
N VAL A 61 14.72 5.62 -12.25
CA VAL A 61 14.86 6.97 -12.84
C VAL A 61 14.81 6.86 -14.36
N SER A 62 14.13 7.79 -15.03
CA SER A 62 14.08 7.87 -16.49
C SER A 62 15.44 8.24 -17.07
N ARG A 63 15.78 7.64 -18.22
CA ARG A 63 17.01 7.94 -18.98
C ARG A 63 16.78 8.66 -20.30
N GLU A 64 15.51 8.91 -20.61
CA GLU A 64 15.08 9.60 -21.81
C GLU A 64 13.82 10.41 -21.50
N GLU A 65 13.60 11.48 -22.26
CA GLU A 65 12.34 12.20 -22.25
C GLU A 65 11.36 11.50 -23.19
N VAL A 66 10.15 11.23 -22.70
CA VAL A 66 9.08 10.61 -23.49
C VAL A 66 7.79 11.38 -23.28
N ASP A 67 7.29 11.96 -24.37
CA ASP A 67 6.02 12.66 -24.40
C ASP A 67 4.89 11.76 -24.92
N ASN A 68 4.05 11.22 -24.04
CA ASN A 68 2.81 10.52 -24.40
C ASN A 68 1.56 11.38 -24.10
N SER A 69 1.69 12.71 -24.08
CA SER A 69 0.62 13.62 -23.65
C SER A 69 -0.61 13.61 -24.58
N ALA A 70 -0.44 13.20 -25.84
CA ALA A 70 -1.52 13.03 -26.81
C ALA A 70 -1.87 11.56 -27.11
N GLY A 71 -1.22 10.61 -26.43
CA GLY A 71 -1.34 9.18 -26.72
C GLY A 71 -2.21 8.42 -25.72
N SER A 72 -2.62 7.22 -26.12
CA SER A 72 -3.23 6.20 -25.25
C SER A 72 -2.18 5.50 -24.40
N ALA A 73 -2.64 4.78 -23.37
CA ALA A 73 -1.76 4.07 -22.46
C ALA A 73 -0.98 2.96 -23.21
N GLY A 74 0.35 3.05 -23.18
CA GLY A 74 1.25 2.09 -23.82
C GLY A 74 1.63 2.37 -25.27
N ASP A 75 1.20 3.50 -25.85
CA ASP A 75 1.63 3.92 -27.20
C ASP A 75 3.14 4.20 -27.26
N LYS A 76 3.71 4.72 -26.16
CA LYS A 76 5.14 4.97 -26.02
C LYS A 76 5.75 4.19 -24.86
N LYS A 77 7.06 3.99 -24.91
CA LYS A 77 7.85 3.34 -23.86
C LYS A 77 8.98 4.24 -23.41
N VAL A 78 9.26 4.21 -22.11
CA VAL A 78 10.36 4.95 -21.47
C VAL A 78 11.40 3.97 -20.90
N LEU A 79 12.68 4.27 -21.13
CA LEU A 79 13.81 3.61 -20.52
C LEU A 79 13.99 4.09 -19.08
N VAL A 80 13.92 3.14 -18.14
CA VAL A 80 14.05 3.37 -16.71
C VAL A 80 15.19 2.53 -16.15
N GLU A 81 16.03 3.14 -15.33
CA GLU A 81 17.19 2.52 -14.70
C GLU A 81 17.04 2.48 -13.18
N GLN A 82 17.50 1.37 -12.59
CA GLN A 82 17.58 1.13 -11.15
C GLN A 82 19.02 1.37 -10.68
N GLY A 83 19.18 1.98 -9.52
CA GLY A 83 20.50 2.38 -9.04
C GLY A 83 20.42 3.34 -7.87
N VAL A 84 21.55 3.97 -7.54
CA VAL A 84 21.63 5.05 -6.55
C VAL A 84 21.68 6.37 -7.31
N PHE A 85 20.75 7.27 -7.01
CA PHE A 85 20.65 8.57 -7.68
C PHE A 85 20.41 9.69 -6.67
N PRO A 86 20.97 10.89 -6.91
CA PRO A 86 20.75 12.06 -6.07
C PRO A 86 19.37 12.65 -6.32
N PHE A 87 18.66 12.99 -5.24
CA PHE A 87 17.38 13.69 -5.26
C PHE A 87 17.40 14.92 -4.37
N VAL A 88 16.51 15.86 -4.63
CA VAL A 88 16.32 17.04 -3.79
C VAL A 88 15.75 16.61 -2.44
N ASN A 89 16.37 17.07 -1.35
CA ASN A 89 15.83 16.85 -0.02
C ASN A 89 14.63 17.77 0.23
N SER A 90 13.57 17.23 0.82
CA SER A 90 12.51 18.05 1.40
C SER A 90 13.04 18.93 2.56
N SER A 91 12.21 19.83 3.07
CA SER A 91 12.61 20.84 4.05
C SER A 91 11.90 20.68 5.39
N GLY A 92 12.41 21.38 6.41
CA GLY A 92 11.80 21.42 7.75
C GLY A 92 11.86 20.07 8.48
N ALA A 93 10.80 19.73 9.20
CA ALA A 93 10.71 18.48 9.98
C ALA A 93 10.68 17.21 9.11
N ASP A 94 10.43 17.36 7.81
CA ASP A 94 10.34 16.27 6.84
C ASP A 94 11.66 16.04 6.08
N ALA A 95 12.66 16.90 6.30
CA ALA A 95 13.98 16.76 5.71
C ALA A 95 14.66 15.46 6.18
N ILE A 96 15.29 14.77 5.22
CA ILE A 96 16.12 13.60 5.46
C ILE A 96 17.42 14.06 6.11
N THR A 97 17.83 13.36 7.17
CA THR A 97 19.02 13.69 7.96
C THR A 97 20.00 12.51 7.97
N VAL A 98 21.22 12.72 8.48
CA VAL A 98 22.24 11.66 8.60
C VAL A 98 21.73 10.45 9.40
N LEU A 99 20.74 10.66 10.29
CA LEU A 99 20.07 9.60 11.04
C LEU A 99 19.20 8.66 10.19
N ASP A 100 18.94 9.03 8.94
CA ASP A 100 18.05 8.32 8.03
C ASP A 100 18.81 7.51 6.98
N ILE A 101 20.14 7.57 6.96
CA ILE A 101 20.98 6.70 6.13
C ILE A 101 20.65 5.22 6.43
N GLY A 102 20.39 4.46 5.38
CA GLY A 102 19.93 3.06 5.42
C GLY A 102 18.42 2.87 5.63
N LYS A 103 17.67 3.94 5.97
CA LYS A 103 16.21 3.89 6.14
C LYS A 103 15.48 4.18 4.83
N LEU A 104 14.19 3.87 4.81
CA LEU A 104 13.32 4.21 3.69
C LEU A 104 13.02 5.71 3.66
N CYS A 105 12.89 6.24 2.45
CA CYS A 105 12.42 7.60 2.19
C CYS A 105 11.23 7.57 1.22
N TYR A 106 10.52 8.68 1.15
CA TYR A 106 9.24 8.78 0.47
C TYR A 106 9.28 9.82 -0.64
N VAL A 107 8.51 9.59 -1.71
CA VAL A 107 8.41 10.49 -2.86
C VAL A 107 7.55 11.70 -2.48
N VAL A 108 8.05 12.91 -2.69
CA VAL A 108 7.21 14.12 -2.69
C VAL A 108 6.74 14.41 -4.10
N ASP A 109 7.68 14.42 -5.03
CA ASP A 109 7.47 14.61 -6.47
C ASP A 109 8.57 13.86 -7.24
N ASN A 110 8.66 14.09 -8.55
CA ASN A 110 9.56 13.35 -9.42
C ASN A 110 11.05 13.74 -9.30
N GLN A 111 11.41 14.68 -8.43
CA GLN A 111 12.80 15.06 -8.11
C GLN A 111 13.07 15.23 -6.62
N THR A 112 12.03 15.26 -5.77
CA THR A 112 12.12 15.54 -4.33
C THR A 112 11.74 14.33 -3.47
N VAL A 113 12.53 14.06 -2.44
CA VAL A 113 12.31 12.98 -1.46
C VAL A 113 12.19 13.50 -0.03
N ALA A 114 11.47 12.76 0.81
CA ALA A 114 11.15 13.14 2.17
C ALA A 114 11.35 12.01 3.18
N ARG A 115 11.54 12.40 4.44
CA ARG A 115 11.72 11.51 5.58
C ARG A 115 10.43 10.80 5.94
N THR A 116 9.31 11.50 5.89
CA THR A 116 8.01 10.97 6.28
C THR A 116 7.16 10.69 5.07
N TRP A 117 6.18 9.83 5.27
CA TRP A 117 5.18 9.56 4.26
C TRP A 117 4.23 10.76 4.05
N GLY A 118 4.33 11.85 4.85
CA GLY A 118 3.39 12.96 4.91
C GLY A 118 2.34 12.76 6.02
N THR A 119 1.65 13.81 6.47
CA THR A 119 0.62 13.72 7.53
C THR A 119 -0.81 13.55 6.98
N SER A 120 -0.98 13.71 5.67
CA SER A 120 -2.29 13.69 4.97
C SER A 120 -2.17 13.17 3.53
N SER A 121 -0.96 12.75 3.14
CA SER A 121 -0.64 12.17 1.84
C SER A 121 0.03 10.86 2.14
N THR A 122 -0.39 9.77 1.53
CA THR A 122 0.34 8.51 1.60
C THR A 122 1.41 8.50 0.52
N ARG A 123 2.55 9.12 0.79
CA ARG A 123 3.63 9.12 -0.20
C ARG A 123 4.13 7.70 -0.46
N PRO A 124 4.34 7.32 -1.74
CA PRO A 124 4.96 6.06 -2.06
C PRO A 124 6.43 6.08 -1.63
N ILE A 125 7.00 4.90 -1.44
CA ILE A 125 8.41 4.76 -1.07
C ILE A 125 9.25 5.08 -2.31
N ALA A 126 10.18 6.02 -2.17
CA ALA A 126 11.16 6.32 -3.21
C ALA A 126 12.25 5.24 -3.26
N GLY A 127 12.74 4.83 -2.09
CA GLY A 127 13.81 3.86 -1.94
C GLY A 127 14.46 3.93 -0.56
N ARG A 128 15.67 3.40 -0.43
CA ARG A 128 16.49 3.54 0.79
C ARG A 128 17.52 4.65 0.62
N VAL A 129 17.68 5.47 1.64
CA VAL A 129 18.74 6.49 1.69
C VAL A 129 20.09 5.79 1.75
N HIS A 130 20.95 6.08 0.78
CA HIS A 130 22.31 5.56 0.69
C HIS A 130 23.30 6.52 1.36
N ASP A 131 23.25 7.80 1.01
CA ASP A 131 24.10 8.85 1.60
C ASP A 131 23.48 10.25 1.43
N ILE A 132 24.12 11.26 2.05
CA ILE A 132 23.81 12.68 1.85
C ILE A 132 25.04 13.35 1.25
N ASN A 133 24.86 13.93 0.07
CA ASN A 133 25.93 14.63 -0.64
C ASN A 133 26.21 16.01 -0.01
N ASP A 134 27.41 16.52 -0.24
CA ASP A 134 27.85 17.84 0.27
C ASP A 134 26.96 19.00 -0.22
N ASP A 135 26.31 18.84 -1.37
CA ASP A 135 25.37 19.81 -1.94
C ASP A 135 23.95 19.72 -1.31
N GLY A 136 23.74 18.81 -0.36
CA GLY A 136 22.48 18.56 0.33
C GLY A 136 21.52 17.64 -0.43
N THR A 137 21.90 17.12 -1.60
CA THR A 137 21.12 16.09 -2.29
C THR A 137 21.22 14.75 -1.57
N ILE A 138 20.19 13.92 -1.72
CA ILE A 138 20.06 12.63 -1.05
C ILE A 138 20.26 11.54 -2.08
N ASP A 139 21.31 10.76 -1.91
CA ASP A 139 21.53 9.56 -2.71
C ASP A 139 20.56 8.49 -2.25
N VAL A 140 19.64 8.10 -3.13
CA VAL A 140 18.62 7.09 -2.84
C VAL A 140 18.82 5.89 -3.74
N GLN A 141 18.86 4.70 -3.15
CA GLN A 141 18.81 3.44 -3.85
C GLN A 141 17.36 3.17 -4.32
N VAL A 142 17.10 3.37 -5.60
CA VAL A 142 15.78 3.29 -6.24
C VAL A 142 15.62 2.01 -7.05
N GLY A 143 14.42 1.42 -7.02
CA GLY A 143 14.02 0.31 -7.89
C GLY A 143 14.34 -1.09 -7.38
N VAL A 144 15.13 -1.23 -6.31
CA VAL A 144 15.40 -2.50 -5.64
C VAL A 144 14.63 -2.56 -4.31
N ALA A 145 13.60 -3.40 -4.25
CA ALA A 145 12.67 -3.52 -3.13
C ALA A 145 11.97 -2.19 -2.76
N SER A 146 11.17 -1.68 -3.69
CA SER A 146 10.25 -0.54 -3.46
C SER A 146 9.02 -0.88 -2.63
N ASP A 147 8.97 -2.08 -2.06
CA ASP A 147 7.87 -2.57 -1.24
C ASP A 147 8.23 -2.40 0.24
N ASP A 148 7.32 -1.80 1.01
CA ASP A 148 7.50 -1.57 2.44
C ASP A 148 7.66 -2.91 3.17
N PRO A 149 8.78 -3.19 3.86
CA PRO A 149 8.96 -4.46 4.58
C PRO A 149 8.00 -4.61 5.76
N SER A 150 7.33 -3.53 6.19
CA SER A 150 6.29 -3.57 7.21
C SER A 150 4.90 -3.91 6.65
N VAL A 151 4.75 -3.95 5.33
CA VAL A 151 3.50 -4.35 4.65
C VAL A 151 3.54 -5.83 4.33
N VAL A 152 2.49 -6.53 4.74
CA VAL A 152 2.28 -7.95 4.42
C VAL A 152 0.97 -8.10 3.67
N ASP A 153 1.08 -8.47 2.39
CA ASP A 153 -0.07 -8.74 1.52
C ASP A 153 -0.18 -10.25 1.25
N ILE A 154 -1.38 -10.81 1.37
CA ILE A 154 -1.72 -12.19 1.06
C ILE A 154 -2.56 -12.21 -0.21
N LEU A 155 -2.16 -13.04 -1.17
CA LEU A 155 -2.87 -13.23 -2.44
C LEU A 155 -3.75 -14.47 -2.33
N MET A 156 -5.07 -14.29 -2.50
CA MET A 156 -6.04 -15.39 -2.43
C MET A 156 -7.18 -15.17 -3.42
N PRO A 157 -7.90 -16.22 -3.86
CA PRO A 157 -9.06 -16.07 -4.75
C PRO A 157 -10.18 -15.26 -4.08
N SER A 158 -10.82 -14.37 -4.84
CA SER A 158 -12.02 -13.64 -4.40
C SER A 158 -13.27 -14.52 -4.45
N ASN A 159 -14.14 -14.42 -3.45
CA ASN A 159 -15.41 -15.13 -3.44
C ASN A 159 -16.43 -14.54 -4.43
N ALA A 160 -16.40 -13.22 -4.63
CA ALA A 160 -17.38 -12.50 -5.42
C ALA A 160 -16.72 -11.40 -6.28
N ASP A 161 -17.52 -10.77 -7.12
CA ASP A 161 -17.10 -9.59 -7.86
C ASP A 161 -17.15 -8.34 -6.96
N TYR A 162 -15.96 -7.86 -6.61
CA TYR A 162 -15.77 -6.64 -5.83
C TYR A 162 -15.43 -5.42 -6.70
N ASN A 163 -15.30 -5.61 -8.01
CA ASN A 163 -15.13 -4.54 -8.98
C ASN A 163 -16.45 -3.78 -9.19
N THR A 164 -17.49 -4.49 -9.68
CA THR A 164 -18.81 -3.88 -9.94
C THR A 164 -19.47 -3.35 -8.67
N SER A 165 -19.19 -3.98 -7.53
CA SER A 165 -19.70 -3.55 -6.22
C SER A 165 -18.89 -2.43 -5.56
N SER A 166 -17.79 -1.97 -6.18
CA SER A 166 -16.89 -0.93 -5.66
C SER A 166 -16.44 -1.17 -4.22
N LYS A 167 -15.99 -2.40 -3.93
CA LYS A 167 -15.63 -2.84 -2.56
C LYS A 167 -14.13 -2.85 -2.29
N GLN A 168 -13.37 -2.06 -3.03
CA GLN A 168 -11.97 -1.78 -2.72
C GLN A 168 -11.87 -1.07 -1.35
N TYR A 169 -10.86 -1.41 -0.55
CA TYR A 169 -10.61 -0.87 0.79
C TYR A 169 -11.64 -1.26 1.86
N TYR A 170 -12.30 -2.41 1.68
CA TYR A 170 -13.16 -3.01 2.70
C TYR A 170 -12.42 -4.11 3.46
N PHE A 171 -12.82 -4.32 4.72
CA PHE A 171 -12.37 -5.45 5.51
C PHE A 171 -12.89 -6.77 4.95
N VAL A 172 -12.00 -7.75 4.90
CA VAL A 172 -12.29 -9.09 4.41
C VAL A 172 -11.96 -10.15 5.46
N SER A 173 -12.79 -11.18 5.53
CA SER A 173 -12.53 -12.44 6.18
C SER A 173 -12.30 -13.53 5.12
N VAL A 174 -12.07 -14.76 5.58
CA VAL A 174 -11.83 -15.92 4.70
C VAL A 174 -12.94 -16.93 4.96
N ASN A 175 -13.60 -17.35 3.89
CA ASN A 175 -14.64 -18.38 3.99
C ASN A 175 -14.03 -19.79 4.13
N SER A 176 -14.88 -20.80 4.35
CA SER A 176 -14.46 -22.21 4.46
C SER A 176 -13.76 -22.76 3.22
N SER A 177 -13.90 -22.10 2.07
CA SER A 177 -13.26 -22.47 0.80
C SER A 177 -11.93 -21.76 0.58
N GLY A 178 -11.42 -21.01 1.56
CA GLY A 178 -10.16 -20.28 1.45
C GLY A 178 -10.22 -19.03 0.56
N LYS A 179 -11.42 -18.50 0.28
CA LYS A 179 -11.62 -17.30 -0.54
C LYS A 179 -11.84 -16.05 0.31
N ALA A 180 -11.41 -14.90 -0.22
CA ALA A 180 -11.69 -13.60 0.37
C ALA A 180 -13.19 -13.29 0.31
N VAL A 181 -13.79 -13.01 1.47
CA VAL A 181 -15.19 -12.59 1.60
C VAL A 181 -15.26 -11.29 2.41
N LEU A 182 -16.19 -10.39 2.12
CA LEU A 182 -16.38 -9.19 2.93
C LEU A 182 -16.80 -9.56 4.35
N ALA A 183 -16.33 -8.79 5.32
CA ALA A 183 -16.75 -8.97 6.71
C ALA A 183 -18.26 -8.77 6.85
N SER A 184 -18.90 -9.67 7.60
CA SER A 184 -20.37 -9.77 7.65
C SER A 184 -20.95 -9.47 9.03
N ALA A 185 -20.12 -9.46 10.07
CA ALA A 185 -20.50 -9.08 11.42
C ALA A 185 -19.69 -7.88 11.93
N ALA A 186 -20.33 -7.05 12.76
CA ALA A 186 -19.63 -5.94 13.41
C ALA A 186 -18.65 -6.47 14.46
N GLY A 187 -17.39 -6.00 14.42
CA GLY A 187 -16.34 -6.44 15.34
C GLY A 187 -15.81 -7.85 15.07
N GLU A 188 -16.13 -8.46 13.92
CA GLU A 188 -15.59 -9.77 13.51
C GLU A 188 -14.06 -9.73 13.37
N ALA A 189 -13.40 -10.86 13.66
CA ALA A 189 -11.98 -11.05 13.41
C ALA A 189 -11.69 -11.15 11.90
N CYS A 190 -11.53 -10.00 11.27
CA CYS A 190 -11.15 -9.91 9.86
C CYS A 190 -9.70 -10.39 9.66
N ARG A 191 -9.32 -10.70 8.43
CA ARG A 191 -7.94 -11.08 8.08
C ARG A 191 -7.14 -9.90 7.56
N GLY A 192 -7.79 -8.93 6.94
CA GLY A 192 -7.11 -7.75 6.41
C GLY A 192 -8.04 -6.86 5.61
N VAL A 193 -7.44 -5.99 4.80
CA VAL A 193 -8.15 -5.03 3.94
C VAL A 193 -7.84 -5.30 2.48
N LEU A 194 -8.88 -5.30 1.66
CA LEU A 194 -8.77 -5.54 0.22
C LEU A 194 -8.14 -4.33 -0.50
N GLN A 195 -7.01 -4.54 -1.19
CA GLN A 195 -6.29 -3.47 -1.89
C GLN A 195 -6.74 -3.26 -3.34
N ASN A 196 -7.25 -4.31 -3.99
CA ASN A 196 -7.71 -4.26 -5.38
C ASN A 196 -9.22 -4.46 -5.49
N ALA A 197 -9.78 -4.33 -6.69
CA ALA A 197 -11.19 -4.60 -6.96
C ALA A 197 -11.31 -5.84 -7.89
N PRO A 198 -11.10 -7.06 -7.35
CA PRO A 198 -11.08 -8.28 -8.15
C PRO A 198 -12.48 -8.69 -8.62
N LEU A 199 -12.54 -9.35 -9.78
CA LEU A 199 -13.71 -10.12 -10.21
C LEU A 199 -13.85 -11.40 -9.37
N ALA A 200 -15.00 -12.08 -9.47
CA ALA A 200 -15.18 -13.40 -8.85
C ALA A 200 -14.07 -14.37 -9.31
N ASP A 201 -13.50 -15.13 -8.38
CA ASP A 201 -12.39 -16.06 -8.59
C ASP A 201 -11.06 -15.44 -9.07
N ALA A 202 -10.99 -14.13 -9.26
CA ALA A 202 -9.72 -13.44 -9.51
C ALA A 202 -8.90 -13.30 -8.22
N THR A 203 -7.60 -13.06 -8.37
CA THR A 203 -6.70 -12.85 -7.24
C THR A 203 -7.04 -11.57 -6.49
N ALA A 204 -7.52 -11.69 -5.26
CA ALA A 204 -7.65 -10.64 -4.29
C ALA A 204 -6.30 -10.40 -3.59
N ILE A 205 -5.90 -9.13 -3.46
CA ILE A 205 -4.73 -8.70 -2.70
C ILE A 205 -5.21 -8.20 -1.35
N VAL A 206 -4.91 -8.94 -0.28
CA VAL A 206 -5.40 -8.65 1.06
C VAL A 206 -4.25 -8.26 1.98
N ARG A 207 -4.27 -7.01 2.42
CA ARG A 207 -3.27 -6.47 3.35
C ARG A 207 -3.59 -6.87 4.77
N VAL A 208 -2.75 -7.70 5.36
CA VAL A 208 -2.93 -8.21 6.73
C VAL A 208 -2.13 -7.41 7.76
N GLN A 209 -1.06 -6.74 7.31
CA GLN A 209 -0.26 -5.85 8.13
C GLN A 209 0.24 -4.66 7.33
N GLY A 210 0.33 -3.50 7.97
CA GLY A 210 0.87 -2.27 7.41
C GLY A 210 -0.21 -1.26 7.03
N ARG A 211 0.21 -0.21 6.33
CA ARG A 211 -0.65 0.95 6.02
C ARG A 211 -1.68 0.58 4.94
N SER A 212 -2.94 0.93 5.11
CA SER A 212 -3.99 0.73 4.12
C SER A 212 -5.01 1.85 4.16
N TRP A 213 -5.58 2.19 3.02
CA TRP A 213 -6.88 2.85 2.99
C TRP A 213 -7.96 1.91 3.46
N VAL A 214 -8.93 2.44 4.19
CA VAL A 214 -10.13 1.72 4.62
C VAL A 214 -11.34 2.64 4.42
N ILE A 215 -12.49 2.12 4.01
CA ILE A 215 -13.70 2.94 3.94
C ILE A 215 -14.31 3.09 5.35
N ALA A 216 -14.45 4.32 5.83
CA ALA A 216 -15.05 4.61 7.12
C ALA A 216 -16.58 4.55 7.07
N SER A 217 -17.21 3.98 8.12
CA SER A 217 -18.68 3.94 8.24
C SER A 217 -19.26 5.20 8.88
N GLY A 218 -18.41 6.11 9.35
CA GLY A 218 -18.79 7.27 10.15
C GLY A 218 -17.58 8.11 10.53
N SER A 219 -17.77 9.03 11.47
CA SER A 219 -16.67 9.82 12.04
C SER A 219 -15.76 8.96 12.91
N ILE A 220 -14.49 8.87 12.54
CA ILE A 220 -13.45 8.16 13.31
C ILE A 220 -12.31 9.16 13.54
N THR A 221 -11.92 9.37 14.79
CA THR A 221 -10.81 10.27 15.11
C THR A 221 -9.47 9.58 14.86
N SER A 222 -8.49 10.34 14.38
CA SER A 222 -7.08 9.90 14.33
C SER A 222 -6.62 9.35 15.68
N GLY A 223 -5.87 8.25 15.64
CA GLY A 223 -5.42 7.51 16.82
C GLY A 223 -6.45 6.56 17.43
N ALA A 224 -7.72 6.57 17.00
CA ALA A 224 -8.72 5.62 17.49
C ALA A 224 -8.44 4.20 16.98
N ASP A 225 -8.59 3.21 17.86
CA ASP A 225 -8.59 1.80 17.45
C ASP A 225 -9.80 1.50 16.55
N ILE A 226 -9.57 0.75 15.47
CA ILE A 226 -10.59 0.47 14.46
C ILE A 226 -11.01 -1.01 14.46
N ALA A 227 -12.29 -1.23 14.17
CA ALA A 227 -12.88 -2.54 13.95
C ALA A 227 -13.81 -2.51 12.73
N THR A 228 -14.26 -3.67 12.28
CA THR A 228 -15.20 -3.76 11.14
C THR A 228 -16.64 -3.52 11.56
N THR A 229 -17.46 -3.02 10.62
CA THR A 229 -18.92 -3.06 10.65
C THR A 229 -19.43 -4.32 9.94
N SER A 230 -20.75 -4.58 10.01
CA SER A 230 -21.42 -5.64 9.24
C SER A 230 -21.40 -5.42 7.72
N ALA A 231 -20.95 -4.24 7.26
CA ALA A 231 -20.77 -3.92 5.86
C ALA A 231 -19.30 -3.97 5.41
N GLY A 232 -18.36 -4.37 6.27
CA GLY A 232 -16.93 -4.39 5.98
C GLY A 232 -16.23 -3.02 6.02
N LYS A 233 -16.89 -1.98 6.53
CA LYS A 233 -16.32 -0.63 6.73
C LYS A 233 -15.67 -0.49 8.11
N SER A 234 -14.75 0.45 8.30
CA SER A 234 -14.18 0.76 9.62
C SER A 234 -15.19 1.49 10.53
N LYS A 235 -15.16 1.14 11.82
CA LYS A 235 -15.81 1.83 12.95
C LYS A 235 -14.80 1.95 14.09
N THR A 236 -15.04 2.86 15.03
CA THR A 236 -14.32 2.87 16.31
C THR A 236 -14.55 1.54 17.05
N ALA A 237 -13.47 0.94 17.54
CA ALA A 237 -13.51 -0.30 18.29
C ALA A 237 -14.27 -0.15 19.61
N VAL A 238 -15.01 -1.19 19.99
CA VAL A 238 -15.71 -1.27 21.27
C VAL A 238 -14.86 -2.11 22.23
N ALA A 239 -14.57 -1.56 23.41
CA ALA A 239 -13.81 -2.24 24.46
C ALA A 239 -14.52 -3.53 24.91
N GLY A 240 -13.72 -4.52 25.31
CA GLY A 240 -14.18 -5.83 25.75
C GLY A 240 -14.81 -5.78 27.14
N SER A 241 -16.00 -6.35 27.29
CA SER A 241 -16.67 -6.57 28.56
C SER A 241 -17.07 -8.03 28.70
N VAL A 242 -17.06 -8.53 29.94
CA VAL A 242 -17.57 -9.85 30.29
C VAL A 242 -18.75 -9.63 31.21
N LYS A 243 -19.89 -10.27 30.93
CA LYS A 243 -21.08 -10.13 31.76
C LYS A 243 -21.03 -11.20 32.85
N THR A 244 -20.73 -10.81 34.09
CA THR A 244 -20.61 -11.72 35.24
C THR A 244 -21.88 -11.78 36.11
N ASP A 245 -22.91 -11.02 35.76
CA ASP A 245 -24.12 -10.81 36.59
C ASP A 245 -25.30 -11.73 36.23
N ASP A 246 -25.15 -12.66 35.28
CA ASP A 246 -26.16 -13.70 35.06
C ASP A 246 -25.84 -14.99 35.82
N ALA A 247 -26.89 -15.65 36.30
CA ALA A 247 -26.78 -16.89 37.05
C ALA A 247 -26.36 -18.02 36.12
N GLY A 248 -25.05 -18.16 35.93
CA GLY A 248 -24.41 -19.34 35.37
C GLY A 248 -24.35 -19.40 33.85
N ALA A 249 -23.17 -19.11 33.32
CA ALA A 249 -22.52 -20.07 32.43
C ALA A 249 -21.08 -20.24 32.90
N ALA A 250 -20.55 -21.46 32.90
CA ALA A 250 -19.14 -21.71 33.20
C ALA A 250 -18.17 -21.08 32.17
N ASN A 251 -18.68 -20.25 31.25
CA ASN A 251 -18.01 -19.64 30.11
C ASN A 251 -18.66 -18.29 29.78
N ASP A 252 -18.31 -17.22 30.49
CA ASP A 252 -18.76 -15.88 30.13
C ASP A 252 -18.01 -15.40 28.88
N ALA A 253 -18.75 -15.08 27.81
CA ALA A 253 -18.13 -14.65 26.55
C ALA A 253 -17.61 -13.21 26.65
N LEU A 254 -16.46 -12.95 26.03
CA LEU A 254 -15.94 -11.59 25.85
C LEU A 254 -16.75 -10.85 24.76
N LEU A 255 -17.52 -9.86 25.18
CA LEU A 255 -18.25 -8.95 24.30
C LEU A 255 -17.37 -7.75 23.96
N GLY A 256 -16.86 -7.68 22.74
CA GLY A 256 -16.01 -6.59 22.29
C GLY A 256 -15.78 -6.65 20.80
N SER A 257 -15.09 -5.64 20.27
CA SER A 257 -14.62 -5.67 18.88
C SER A 257 -13.25 -6.32 18.78
N ASN A 258 -13.04 -7.14 17.76
CA ASN A 258 -11.69 -7.49 17.34
C ASN A 258 -11.06 -6.27 16.66
N VAL A 259 -10.00 -5.73 17.26
CA VAL A 259 -9.28 -4.58 16.74
C VAL A 259 -8.39 -5.00 15.61
N MET A 260 -8.57 -4.31 14.49
CA MET A 260 -7.85 -4.56 13.24
C MET A 260 -6.69 -3.59 13.03
N GLY A 261 -6.54 -2.59 13.90
CA GLY A 261 -5.52 -1.56 13.80
C GLY A 261 -5.95 -0.26 14.46
N PHE A 262 -5.37 0.86 14.00
CA PHE A 262 -5.76 2.20 14.43
C PHE A 262 -5.80 3.18 13.24
N ALA A 263 -6.59 4.24 13.37
CA ALA A 263 -6.71 5.29 12.37
C ALA A 263 -5.46 6.21 12.40
N LEU A 264 -4.88 6.47 11.23
CA LEU A 264 -3.80 7.45 11.07
C LEU A 264 -4.34 8.84 10.73
N GLU A 265 -5.55 8.91 10.17
CA GLU A 265 -6.24 10.13 9.77
C GLU A 265 -7.72 10.07 10.16
N ASP A 266 -8.36 11.23 10.22
CA ASP A 266 -9.78 11.32 10.52
C ASP A 266 -10.63 10.67 9.42
N GLY A 267 -11.54 9.78 9.81
CA GLY A 267 -12.49 9.13 8.93
C GLY A 267 -13.77 9.93 8.78
N THR A 268 -14.31 9.96 7.57
CA THR A 268 -15.66 10.46 7.26
C THR A 268 -16.47 9.36 6.60
N THR A 269 -17.78 9.35 6.83
CA THR A 269 -18.71 8.37 6.25
C THR A 269 -18.46 8.17 4.76
N ASP A 270 -18.34 6.91 4.36
CA ASP A 270 -18.19 6.44 2.98
C ASP A 270 -16.94 6.97 2.26
N THR A 271 -15.98 7.49 3.02
CA THR A 271 -14.72 8.01 2.49
C THR A 271 -13.57 7.11 2.92
N ALA A 272 -12.59 6.94 2.04
CA ALA A 272 -11.36 6.26 2.36
C ALA A 272 -10.55 7.11 3.35
N HIS A 273 -10.16 6.53 4.48
CA HIS A 273 -9.22 7.13 5.42
C HIS A 273 -8.03 6.21 5.65
N LEU A 274 -6.89 6.79 6.02
CA LEU A 274 -5.68 6.03 6.21
C LEU A 274 -5.67 5.34 7.58
N CYS A 275 -5.34 4.05 7.58
CA CYS A 275 -5.24 3.23 8.77
C CYS A 275 -3.94 2.43 8.78
N TYR A 276 -3.43 2.13 9.97
CA TYR A 276 -2.40 1.12 10.16
C TYR A 276 -3.05 -0.20 10.57
N ILE A 277 -2.98 -1.20 9.69
CA ILE A 277 -3.57 -2.51 9.91
C ILE A 277 -2.59 -3.37 10.68
N GLN A 278 -3.04 -3.84 11.83
CA GLN A 278 -2.35 -4.83 12.67
C GLN A 278 -3.44 -5.46 13.54
N PRO A 279 -3.79 -6.73 13.35
CA PRO A 279 -4.73 -7.41 14.23
C PRO A 279 -4.19 -7.43 15.67
N ARG A 280 -4.95 -6.85 16.61
CA ARG A 280 -4.53 -6.66 18.03
C ARG A 280 -5.42 -7.37 19.04
N GLY A 281 -6.44 -8.10 18.58
CA GLY A 281 -7.39 -8.81 19.46
C GLY A 281 -8.40 -7.85 20.11
N ALA A 282 -8.89 -8.19 21.29
CA ALA A 282 -9.87 -7.37 22.01
C ALA A 282 -9.18 -6.30 22.88
N VAL A 283 -9.79 -5.12 22.97
CA VAL A 283 -9.28 -4.00 23.78
C VAL A 283 -9.77 -4.10 25.23
N PRO A 284 -8.89 -3.98 26.24
CA PRO A 284 -9.30 -3.97 27.65
C PRO A 284 -10.04 -2.68 28.01
N THR A 285 -10.92 -2.74 29.01
CA THR A 285 -11.68 -1.57 29.52
C THR A 285 -10.90 -0.71 30.51
N THR A 286 -9.91 -1.27 31.20
CA THR A 286 -9.05 -0.54 32.15
C THR A 286 -7.61 -1.02 32.00
N VAL A 287 -6.67 -0.07 31.97
CA VAL A 287 -5.23 -0.36 32.00
C VAL A 287 -4.81 -0.35 33.47
N SER A 288 -4.37 -1.49 34.00
CA SER A 288 -3.81 -1.63 35.35
C SER A 288 -2.31 -1.44 35.35
#